data_AF-A0A7S1SA18-F1
#
_entry.id   AF-A0A7S1SA18-F1
#
_cell.length_a   1.000
_cell.length_b   1.000
_cell.length_c   1.000
_cell.angle_alpha   90.00
_cell.angle_beta   90.00
_cell.angle_gamma   90.00
#
_symmetry.space_group_name_H-M   'P 1'
#
loop_
_entity.id
_entity.type
_entity.pdbx_description
1 polymer ?
#
loop_
_entity_poly.entity_id
_entity_poly.type
_entity_poly.pdbx_seq_one_letter_code
_entity_poly.pdbx_strand_id
1 'polypeptide(L)'
;MDWGNLDTNGDGTWTAEESERDEMNMGCHLGILLVDLFRSAVSGLKQDALDASSAADIRLTLPLSVVQGQAIPQNYFTWWRGLVGMCQYGTADLCEDMMRRGTFSFLLQEDMAFMRGGVSDIDSALKYCKRLLQPGGICDDALP
;
A
#
# COMPACT_ATOMS: atom_id res chain seq x y z
N MET A 1 -5.51 3.80 -12.37
CA MET A 1 -4.79 2.57 -12.77
C MET A 1 -5.75 1.41 -12.61
N ASP A 2 -6.08 0.75 -13.72
CA ASP A 2 -6.99 -0.39 -13.76
C ASP A 2 -6.21 -1.68 -13.45
N TRP A 3 -6.80 -2.59 -12.67
CA TRP A 3 -6.16 -3.85 -12.25
C TRP A 3 -5.93 -4.78 -13.44
N GLY A 4 -6.91 -4.86 -14.36
CA GLY A 4 -6.82 -5.76 -15.52
C GLY A 4 -5.70 -5.41 -16.51
N ASN A 5 -5.08 -4.24 -16.38
CA ASN A 5 -3.92 -3.86 -17.19
C ASN A 5 -2.59 -4.26 -16.54
N LEU A 6 -2.60 -4.64 -15.26
CA LEU A 6 -1.43 -5.10 -14.50
C LEU A 6 -1.38 -6.63 -14.46
N ASP A 7 -2.52 -7.25 -14.15
CA ASP A 7 -2.74 -8.69 -14.16
C ASP A 7 -3.21 -9.13 -15.55
N THR A 8 -2.25 -9.29 -16.48
CA THR A 8 -2.57 -9.54 -17.90
C THR A 8 -3.02 -10.98 -18.15
N ASN A 9 -2.72 -11.90 -17.24
CA ASN A 9 -3.14 -13.29 -17.32
C ASN A 9 -4.46 -13.57 -16.57
N GLY A 10 -4.91 -12.67 -15.68
CA GLY A 10 -6.17 -12.74 -14.95
C GLY A 10 -6.17 -13.71 -13.76
N ASP A 11 -5.01 -14.06 -13.22
CA ASP A 11 -4.87 -15.01 -12.11
C ASP A 11 -5.11 -14.39 -10.72
N GLY A 12 -5.36 -13.08 -10.66
CA GLY A 12 -5.60 -12.33 -9.43
C GLY A 12 -4.32 -11.87 -8.73
N THR A 13 -3.17 -12.02 -9.38
CA THR A 13 -1.86 -11.64 -8.87
C THR A 13 -1.09 -10.88 -9.92
N TRP A 14 -0.47 -9.76 -9.53
CA TRP A 14 0.44 -9.04 -10.40
C TRP A 14 1.88 -9.48 -10.10
N THR A 15 2.58 -9.97 -11.11
CA THR A 15 3.92 -10.57 -10.98
C THR A 15 5.04 -9.63 -11.42
N ALA A 16 6.26 -9.91 -10.95
CA ALA A 16 7.46 -9.23 -11.42
C ALA A 16 7.63 -9.42 -12.94
N GLU A 17 7.38 -10.63 -13.44
CA GLU A 17 7.47 -10.95 -14.86
C GLU A 17 6.47 -10.14 -15.70
N GLU A 18 5.23 -9.97 -15.25
CA GLU A 18 4.24 -9.11 -15.93
C GLU A 18 4.67 -7.65 -15.94
N SER A 19 5.24 -7.17 -14.83
CA SER A 19 5.77 -5.81 -14.73
C SER A 19 6.96 -5.55 -15.67
N GLU A 20 7.75 -6.58 -15.97
CA GLU A 20 8.87 -6.52 -16.91
C GLU A 20 8.41 -6.62 -18.37
N ARG A 21 7.40 -7.45 -18.65
CA ARG A 21 6.82 -7.56 -20.00
C ARG A 21 6.09 -6.29 -20.42
N ASP A 22 5.42 -5.62 -19.47
CA ASP A 22 4.63 -4.40 -19.68
C ASP A 22 3.78 -4.46 -20.96
N GLU A 23 3.03 -5.56 -21.15
CA GLU A 23 2.32 -5.86 -22.41
C GLU A 23 1.29 -4.79 -22.80
N MET A 24 0.76 -4.08 -21.81
CA MET A 24 -0.20 -2.98 -21.98
C MET A 24 0.47 -1.61 -22.11
N ASN A 25 1.81 -1.56 -22.14
CA ASN A 25 2.61 -0.34 -22.22
C ASN A 25 2.24 0.70 -21.14
N MET A 26 1.96 0.22 -19.94
CA MET A 26 1.57 1.03 -18.79
C MET A 26 2.71 1.95 -18.36
N GLY A 27 3.97 1.55 -18.57
CA GLY A 27 5.10 2.39 -18.24
C GLY A 27 5.09 3.72 -19.00
N CYS A 28 4.77 3.69 -20.30
CA CYS A 28 4.61 4.92 -21.09
C CYS A 28 3.42 5.77 -20.63
N HIS A 29 2.30 5.14 -20.24
CA HIS A 29 1.13 5.88 -19.74
C HIS A 29 1.38 6.57 -18.40
N LEU A 30 2.22 5.97 -17.56
CA LEU A 30 2.52 6.48 -16.22
C LEU A 30 3.78 7.35 -16.18
N GLY A 31 4.59 7.33 -17.24
CA GLY A 31 5.85 8.05 -17.31
C GLY A 31 6.96 7.46 -16.43
N ILE A 32 6.78 6.22 -15.97
CA ILE A 32 7.71 5.47 -15.09
C ILE A 32 7.79 4.02 -15.57
N LEU A 33 8.88 3.30 -15.29
CA LEU A 33 8.95 1.89 -15.64
C LEU A 33 7.98 1.07 -14.78
N LEU A 34 7.20 0.18 -15.40
CA LEU A 34 6.21 -0.62 -14.68
C LEU A 34 6.87 -1.53 -13.62
N VAL A 35 8.06 -2.04 -13.91
CA VAL A 35 8.88 -2.81 -12.94
C VAL A 35 9.32 -1.99 -11.73
N ASP A 36 9.58 -0.70 -11.89
CA ASP A 36 9.96 0.16 -10.76
C ASP A 36 8.76 0.48 -9.89
N LEU A 37 7.58 0.67 -10.50
CA LEU A 37 6.31 0.75 -9.78
C LEU A 37 6.05 -0.53 -8.97
N PHE A 38 6.29 -1.70 -9.57
CA PHE A 38 6.13 -2.99 -8.89
C PHE A 38 7.05 -3.10 -7.68
N ARG A 39 8.34 -2.75 -7.84
CA ARG A 39 9.31 -2.74 -6.74
C ARG A 39 8.94 -1.76 -5.64
N SER A 40 8.48 -0.57 -6.00
CA SER A 40 7.95 0.42 -5.05
C SER A 40 6.76 -0.14 -4.27
N ALA A 41 5.84 -0.83 -4.94
CA ALA A 41 4.71 -1.51 -4.31
C ALA A 41 5.14 -2.59 -3.30
N VAL A 42 6.09 -3.44 -3.68
CA VAL A 42 6.66 -4.44 -2.77
C VAL A 42 7.33 -3.77 -1.56
N SER A 43 8.11 -2.71 -1.79
CA SER A 43 8.81 -1.97 -0.74
C SER A 43 7.83 -1.33 0.25
N GLY A 44 6.83 -0.60 -0.24
CA GLY A 44 5.81 0.05 0.57
C GLY A 44 5.02 -0.94 1.42
N LEU A 45 4.65 -2.10 0.86
CA LEU A 45 3.98 -3.17 1.61
C LEU A 45 4.85 -3.75 2.73
N LYS A 46 6.15 -3.94 2.48
CA LYS A 46 7.10 -4.41 3.50
C LYS A 46 7.28 -3.39 4.61
N GLN A 47 7.44 -2.11 4.27
CA GLN A 47 7.57 -1.05 5.26
C GLN A 47 6.32 -0.89 6.12
N ASP A 48 5.12 -0.95 5.51
CA ASP A 48 3.86 -0.92 6.25
C ASP A 48 3.75 -2.08 7.26
N ALA A 49 4.13 -3.29 6.84
CA ALA A 49 4.14 -4.45 7.72
C ALA A 49 5.15 -4.33 8.87
N LEU A 50 6.33 -3.73 8.60
CA LEU A 50 7.35 -3.45 9.61
C LEU A 50 6.89 -2.40 10.62
N ASP A 51 6.32 -1.28 10.16
CA ASP A 51 5.77 -0.22 11.02
C ASP A 51 4.69 -0.79 11.93
N ALA A 52 3.71 -1.50 11.38
CA ALA A 52 2.62 -2.09 12.15
C ALA A 52 3.13 -3.09 13.22
N SER A 53 4.14 -3.89 12.87
CA SER A 53 4.78 -4.82 13.81
C SER A 53 5.48 -4.09 14.97
N SER A 54 6.06 -2.91 14.70
CA SER A 54 6.73 -2.11 15.73
C SER A 54 5.76 -1.27 16.58
N ALA A 55 4.67 -0.79 16.00
CA ALA A 55 3.78 0.19 16.63
C ALA A 55 2.66 -0.43 17.45
N ALA A 56 2.22 -1.64 17.10
CA ALA A 56 1.02 -2.26 17.68
C ALA A 56 1.26 -3.65 18.30
N ASP A 57 2.50 -4.16 18.30
CA ASP A 57 2.83 -5.54 18.70
C ASP A 57 2.02 -6.61 17.93
N ILE A 58 1.56 -6.24 16.73
CA ILE A 58 0.79 -7.11 15.83
C ILE A 58 1.71 -7.57 14.71
N ARG A 59 1.91 -8.89 14.58
CA ARG A 59 2.60 -9.44 13.41
C ARG A 59 1.71 -9.43 12.18
N LEU A 60 1.91 -8.41 11.37
CA LEU A 60 1.27 -8.29 10.07
C LEU A 60 1.94 -9.27 9.10
N THR A 61 1.20 -10.32 8.69
CA THR A 61 1.76 -11.38 7.85
C THR A 61 1.57 -11.04 6.38
N LEU A 62 2.67 -10.74 5.69
CA LEU A 62 2.68 -10.63 4.23
C LEU A 62 2.77 -12.02 3.58
N PRO A 63 2.16 -12.21 2.39
CA PRO A 63 2.34 -13.43 1.61
C PRO A 63 3.80 -13.61 1.24
N LEU A 64 4.28 -14.86 1.19
CA LEU A 64 5.66 -15.16 0.80
C LEU A 64 6.03 -14.59 -0.57
N SER A 65 5.08 -14.58 -1.52
CA SER A 65 5.27 -14.00 -2.86
C SER A 65 5.60 -12.50 -2.80
N VAL A 66 4.99 -11.75 -1.87
CA VAL A 66 5.26 -10.32 -1.66
C VAL A 66 6.61 -10.14 -0.95
N VAL A 67 6.88 -10.95 0.07
CA VAL A 67 8.15 -10.91 0.80
C VAL A 67 9.34 -11.18 -0.14
N GLN A 68 9.19 -12.14 -1.05
CA GLN A 68 10.20 -12.48 -2.05
C GLN A 68 10.21 -11.52 -3.26
N GLY A 69 9.24 -10.61 -3.37
CA GLY A 69 9.14 -9.67 -4.47
C GLY A 69 8.82 -10.35 -5.81
N GLN A 70 8.09 -11.47 -5.77
CA GLN A 70 7.69 -12.24 -6.95
C GLN A 70 6.32 -11.83 -7.44
N ALA A 71 5.36 -11.65 -6.52
CA ALA A 71 3.99 -11.37 -6.90
C ALA A 71 3.19 -10.67 -5.79
N ILE A 72 2.30 -9.78 -6.19
CA ILE A 72 1.41 -9.00 -5.35
C ILE A 72 -0.05 -9.41 -5.64
N PRO A 73 -0.73 -10.07 -4.69
CA PRO A 73 -2.15 -10.35 -4.84
C PRO A 73 -3.00 -9.06 -4.88
N GLN A 74 -4.13 -9.09 -5.60
CA GLN A 74 -4.97 -7.91 -5.83
C GLN A 74 -5.36 -7.14 -4.55
N ASN A 75 -5.66 -7.86 -3.47
CA ASN A 75 -6.04 -7.25 -2.20
C ASN A 75 -4.90 -6.47 -1.53
N TYR A 76 -3.64 -6.88 -1.73
CA TYR A 76 -2.44 -6.16 -1.27
C TYR A 76 -2.08 -5.02 -2.21
N PHE A 77 -2.25 -5.18 -3.52
CA PHE A 77 -2.08 -4.05 -4.44
C PHE A 77 -3.09 -2.93 -4.16
N THR A 78 -4.35 -3.30 -3.93
CA THR A 78 -5.41 -2.34 -3.56
C THR A 78 -5.09 -1.62 -2.25
N TRP A 79 -4.48 -2.33 -1.29
CA TRP A 79 -3.97 -1.74 -0.05
C TRP A 79 -2.89 -0.69 -0.33
N TRP A 80 -1.83 -1.10 -1.01
CA TRP A 80 -0.71 -0.21 -1.34
C TRP A 80 -1.16 1.01 -2.14
N ARG A 81 -2.08 0.84 -3.10
CA ARG A 81 -2.66 1.97 -3.84
C ARG A 81 -3.38 2.97 -2.91
N GLY A 82 -4.03 2.47 -1.86
CA GLY A 82 -4.59 3.30 -0.80
C GLY A 82 -3.51 4.08 -0.05
N LEU A 83 -2.39 3.43 0.30
CA LEU A 83 -1.23 4.08 0.93
C LEU A 83 -0.66 5.19 0.04
N VAL A 84 -0.39 4.90 -1.23
CA VAL A 84 0.09 5.89 -2.21
C VAL A 84 -0.87 7.07 -2.32
N GLY A 85 -2.19 6.80 -2.36
CA GLY A 85 -3.20 7.86 -2.35
C GLY A 85 -3.14 8.73 -1.10
N MET A 86 -2.90 8.15 0.07
CA MET A 86 -2.67 8.92 1.30
C MET A 86 -1.37 9.72 1.23
N CYS A 87 -0.29 9.17 0.67
CA CYS A 87 0.99 9.83 0.55
C CYS A 87 1.00 11.01 -0.43
N GLN A 88 0.24 10.93 -1.52
CA GLN A 88 0.18 12.00 -2.52
C GLN A 88 -0.68 13.19 -2.09
N TYR A 89 -1.73 12.95 -1.29
CA TYR A 89 -2.73 13.96 -0.95
C TYR A 89 -2.79 14.30 0.54
N GLY A 90 -2.09 13.55 1.39
CA GLY A 90 -2.05 13.76 2.83
C GLY A 90 -0.87 14.61 3.25
N THR A 91 -1.11 15.54 4.17
CA THR A 91 -0.08 16.07 5.07
C THR A 91 -0.44 15.64 6.48
N ALA A 92 0.53 15.48 7.37
CA ALA A 92 0.28 15.02 8.74
C ALA A 92 -0.78 15.88 9.47
N ASP A 93 -0.87 17.17 9.12
CA ASP A 93 -1.85 18.13 9.65
C ASP A 93 -3.29 17.85 9.19
N LEU A 94 -3.46 17.15 8.06
CA LEU A 94 -4.76 16.79 7.50
C LEU A 94 -5.31 15.47 8.06
N CYS A 95 -4.53 14.73 8.86
CA CYS A 95 -4.95 13.43 9.39
C CYS A 95 -6.28 13.50 10.18
N GLU A 96 -6.46 14.51 11.04
CA GLU A 96 -7.74 14.68 11.76
C GLU A 96 -8.91 14.93 10.81
N ASP A 97 -8.68 15.74 9.77
CA ASP A 97 -9.70 16.10 8.78
C ASP A 97 -10.06 14.89 7.90
N MET A 98 -9.06 14.08 7.52
CA MET A 98 -9.26 12.81 6.79
C MET A 98 -10.01 11.78 7.63
N MET A 99 -9.75 11.71 8.94
CA MET A 99 -10.51 10.87 9.87
C MET A 99 -11.98 11.33 9.95
N ARG A 100 -12.22 12.63 10.11
CA ARG A 100 -13.59 13.21 10.15
C ARG A 100 -14.38 12.99 8.86
N ARG A 101 -13.70 12.97 7.72
CA ARG A 101 -14.30 12.71 6.40
C ARG A 101 -14.50 11.22 6.09
N GLY A 102 -14.07 10.34 6.99
CA GLY A 102 -14.26 8.90 6.84
C GLY A 102 -13.30 8.24 5.84
N THR A 103 -12.17 8.87 5.50
CA THR A 103 -11.18 8.30 4.56
C THR A 103 -10.62 6.95 5.05
N PHE A 104 -10.57 6.76 6.37
CA PHE A 104 -10.10 5.53 7.02
C PHE A 104 -11.25 4.57 7.40
N SER A 105 -12.49 4.85 7.00
CA SER A 105 -13.65 4.01 7.36
C SER A 105 -13.51 2.55 6.91
N PHE A 106 -12.84 2.31 5.77
CA PHE A 106 -12.56 0.95 5.29
C PHE A 106 -11.54 0.20 6.16
N LEU A 107 -10.67 0.92 6.87
CA LEU A 107 -9.67 0.35 7.77
C LEU A 107 -10.23 -0.02 9.14
N LEU A 108 -11.42 0.50 9.46
CA LEU A 108 -12.15 0.24 10.69
C LEU A 108 -13.19 -0.88 10.53
N GLN A 109 -13.29 -1.50 9.35
CA GLN A 109 -14.14 -2.68 9.17
C GLN A 109 -13.54 -3.88 9.92
N GLU A 110 -14.37 -4.65 10.63
CA GLU A 110 -13.93 -5.73 11.52
C GLU A 110 -13.09 -6.81 10.82
N ASP A 111 -13.30 -7.01 9.52
CA ASP A 111 -12.56 -7.95 8.68
C ASP A 111 -11.20 -7.43 8.23
N MET A 112 -10.86 -6.17 8.54
CA MET A 112 -9.61 -5.49 8.13
C MET A 112 -8.89 -4.86 9.32
N ALA A 113 -9.56 -4.74 10.47
CA ALA A 113 -8.98 -4.31 11.73
C ALA A 113 -7.77 -5.19 12.10
N PHE A 114 -6.71 -4.56 12.62
CA PHE A 114 -5.42 -5.17 12.98
C PHE A 114 -4.56 -5.69 11.80
N MET A 115 -5.15 -5.97 10.63
CA MET A 115 -4.42 -6.54 9.50
C MET A 115 -3.64 -5.52 8.67
N ARG A 116 -3.89 -4.21 8.84
CA ARG A 116 -3.36 -3.15 7.96
C ARG A 116 -2.98 -1.93 8.78
N GLY A 117 -1.70 -1.53 8.79
CA GLY A 117 -1.20 -0.39 9.56
C GLY A 117 -1.34 -0.47 11.09
N GLY A 118 -1.74 -1.63 11.64
CA GLY A 118 -2.02 -1.81 13.07
C GLY A 118 -3.23 -1.00 13.57
N VAL A 119 -4.18 -0.69 12.68
CA VAL A 119 -5.37 0.10 12.98
C VAL A 119 -6.49 -0.78 13.54
N SER A 120 -7.02 -0.44 14.72
CA SER A 120 -8.15 -1.13 15.37
C SER A 120 -9.26 -0.18 15.84
N ASP A 121 -8.97 1.11 15.87
CA ASP A 121 -9.87 2.17 16.33
C ASP A 121 -9.45 3.52 15.71
N ILE A 122 -10.21 4.57 16.01
CA ILE A 122 -9.96 5.92 15.49
C ILE A 122 -8.60 6.47 15.95
N ASP A 123 -8.17 6.15 17.17
CA ASP A 123 -6.91 6.66 17.73
C ASP A 123 -5.68 6.01 17.08
N SER A 124 -5.73 4.69 16.87
CA SER A 124 -4.71 3.94 16.13
C SER A 124 -4.68 4.33 14.65
N ALA A 125 -5.83 4.62 14.02
CA ALA A 125 -5.90 5.18 12.66
C ALA A 125 -5.22 6.56 12.57
N LEU A 126 -5.47 7.44 13.55
CA LEU A 126 -4.84 8.76 13.59
C LEU A 126 -3.32 8.65 13.81
N LYS A 127 -2.88 7.77 14.71
CA LYS A 127 -1.45 7.49 14.94
C LYS A 127 -0.80 6.92 13.67
N TYR A 128 -1.48 6.00 12.99
CA TYR A 128 -1.01 5.41 11.74
C TYR A 128 -0.86 6.48 10.65
N CYS A 129 -1.86 7.33 10.44
CA CYS A 129 -1.79 8.43 9.48
C CYS A 129 -0.60 9.37 9.77
N LYS A 130 -0.37 9.72 11.04
CA LYS A 130 0.78 10.57 11.43
C LYS A 130 2.12 9.90 11.18
N ARG A 131 2.27 8.59 11.45
CA ARG A 131 3.51 7.84 11.17
C ARG A 131 3.75 7.64 9.67
N LEU A 132 2.68 7.50 8.90
CA LEU A 132 2.73 7.35 7.45
C LEU A 132 3.28 8.64 6.79
N LEU A 133 2.80 9.80 7.25
CA LEU A 133 3.05 11.12 6.63
C LEU A 133 4.18 11.94 7.28
N GLN A 134 4.80 11.48 8.36
CA GLN A 134 5.95 12.17 8.94
C GLN A 134 7.17 12.06 8.01
N PRO A 135 8.10 13.04 8.02
CA PRO A 135 9.37 12.90 7.30
C PRO A 135 10.13 11.64 7.73
N GLY A 136 10.61 10.86 6.76
CA GLY A 136 11.20 9.53 6.96
C GLY A 136 10.19 8.42 7.27
N GLY A 137 8.89 8.69 7.07
CA GLY A 137 7.80 7.74 7.24
C GLY A 137 7.58 6.85 6.01
N ILE A 138 6.54 6.01 6.06
CA ILE A 138 6.22 5.04 4.99
C ILE A 138 6.07 5.72 3.62
N CYS A 139 5.58 6.96 3.58
CA CYS A 139 5.36 7.69 2.32
C CYS A 139 6.62 8.09 1.57
N ASP A 140 7.76 8.20 2.23
CA ASP A 140 9.02 8.55 1.56
C ASP A 140 9.58 7.35 0.75
N ASP A 141 9.22 6.12 1.14
CA ASP A 141 9.65 4.88 0.48
C ASP A 141 8.56 4.25 -0.42
N ALA A 142 7.30 4.67 -0.27
CA ALA A 142 6.15 4.10 -0.98
C ALA A 142 5.89 4.76 -2.35
N LEU A 143 6.57 5.86 -2.67
CA LEU A 143 6.48 6.58 -3.93
C LEU A 143 7.77 6.36 -4.76
N PRO A 144 7.67 5.99 -6.06
CA PRO A 144 8.81 5.92 -6.96
C PRO A 144 9.31 7.30 -7.41
#